data_AF-A0A919I0F7-F1
#
_entry.id   AF-A0A919I0F7-F1
#
_cell.length_a   1.000
_cell.length_b   1.000
_cell.length_c   1.000
_cell.angle_alpha   90.00
_cell.angle_beta   90.00
_cell.angle_gamma   90.00
#
_symmetry.space_group_name_H-M   'P 1'
#
loop_
_entity.id
_entity.type
_entity.pdbx_description
1 polymer ?
#
loop_
_entity_poly.entity_id
_entity_poly.type
_entity_poly.pdbx_seq_one_letter_code
_entity_poly.pdbx_strand_id
1 'polypeptide(L)'
;MTAIADARPDSIPLVCITGQVPASMIGTDAFQEVDTYGISIPITKHNYLVRDIAELPQVISDAFRIAQSGRPGPVWIDIPKDVQSATIELEALPEPGERAPAPAFAPESVREAAAMINAAKRPVLYLGGGVINAPQAIRELAEKPTCRPP
;
A
#
# COMPACT_ATOMS: atom_id res chain seq x y z
N MET A 1 15.01 3.31 -6.17
CA MET A 1 15.10 3.23 -4.70
C MET A 1 14.57 4.49 -4.01
N THR A 2 15.20 5.66 -4.17
CA THR A 2 14.80 6.89 -3.44
C THR A 2 13.33 7.26 -3.59
N ALA A 3 12.79 7.29 -4.81
CA ALA A 3 11.37 7.61 -5.03
C ALA A 3 10.41 6.63 -4.32
N ILE A 4 10.80 5.36 -4.19
CA ILE A 4 10.01 4.32 -3.54
C ILE A 4 10.09 4.48 -2.02
N ALA A 5 11.29 4.80 -1.53
CA ALA A 5 11.51 5.14 -0.13
C ALA A 5 10.72 6.37 0.32
N ASP A 6 10.51 7.34 -0.58
CA ASP A 6 9.71 8.55 -0.35
C ASP A 6 8.20 8.24 -0.36
N ALA A 7 7.74 7.39 -1.28
CA ALA A 7 6.34 6.97 -1.36
C ALA A 7 5.84 6.25 -0.09
N ARG A 8 6.71 5.52 0.62
CA ARG A 8 6.33 4.74 1.82
C ARG A 8 5.87 5.60 3.01
N PRO A 9 6.65 6.57 3.53
CA PRO A 9 6.21 7.44 4.62
C PRO A 9 4.98 8.27 4.24
N ASP A 10 4.92 8.74 2.99
CA ASP A 10 3.81 9.56 2.47
C ASP A 10 2.54 8.75 2.21
N SER A 11 2.60 7.42 2.39
CA SER A 11 1.47 6.51 2.22
C SER A 11 0.89 6.57 0.80
N ILE A 12 1.77 6.62 -0.20
CA ILE A 12 1.40 6.64 -1.61
C ILE A 12 1.33 5.19 -2.15
N PRO A 13 0.18 4.76 -2.70
CA PRO A 13 0.08 3.46 -3.35
C PRO A 13 0.92 3.46 -4.63
N LEU A 14 1.96 2.62 -4.68
CA LEU A 14 2.86 2.50 -5.82
C LEU A 14 3.13 1.01 -6.09
N VAL A 15 3.08 0.59 -7.34
CA VAL A 15 3.48 -0.77 -7.74
C VAL A 15 4.72 -0.65 -8.62
N CYS A 16 5.83 -1.19 -8.15
CA CYS A 16 7.10 -1.23 -8.89
C CYS A 16 7.26 -2.61 -9.52
N ILE A 17 7.43 -2.66 -10.84
CA ILE A 17 7.64 -3.89 -11.58
C ILE A 17 9.04 -3.84 -12.19
N THR A 18 9.84 -4.86 -11.92
CA THR A 18 11.23 -4.95 -12.37
C THR A 18 11.52 -6.33 -12.94
N GLY A 19 12.43 -6.34 -13.92
CA GLY A 19 12.99 -7.60 -14.42
C GLY A 19 14.08 -8.11 -13.48
N GLN A 20 14.27 -9.43 -13.49
CA GLN A 20 15.36 -10.11 -12.79
C GLN A 20 16.08 -11.08 -13.74
N VAL A 21 17.31 -11.47 -13.40
CA VAL A 21 18.00 -12.59 -14.05
C VAL A 21 17.13 -13.87 -14.00
N PRO A 22 17.37 -14.87 -14.88
CA PRO A 22 16.63 -16.13 -14.81
C PRO A 22 16.65 -16.72 -13.40
N ALA A 23 15.56 -17.37 -12.97
CA ALA A 23 15.42 -17.84 -11.60
C ALA A 23 16.57 -18.78 -11.15
N SER A 24 17.12 -19.56 -12.09
CA SER A 24 18.27 -20.45 -11.86
C SER A 24 19.62 -19.75 -11.67
N MET A 25 19.72 -18.47 -12.01
CA MET A 25 20.93 -17.65 -11.90
C MET A 25 20.91 -16.74 -10.66
N ILE A 26 19.82 -16.72 -9.90
CA ILE A 26 19.73 -15.95 -8.66
C ILE A 26 20.66 -16.58 -7.61
N GLY A 27 21.53 -15.76 -7.00
CA GLY A 27 22.54 -16.16 -6.02
C GLY A 27 23.84 -16.68 -6.63
N THR A 28 24.08 -16.44 -7.92
CA THR A 28 25.26 -16.97 -8.63
C THR A 28 26.26 -15.89 -9.05
N ASP A 29 26.05 -14.64 -8.63
CA ASP A 29 26.77 -13.45 -9.09
C ASP A 29 26.68 -13.29 -10.62
N ALA A 30 25.50 -13.56 -11.17
CA ALA A 30 25.26 -13.43 -12.60
C ALA A 30 25.38 -11.96 -13.04
N PHE A 31 25.76 -11.72 -14.30
CA PHE A 31 25.85 -10.36 -14.82
C PHE A 31 24.49 -9.66 -14.71
N GLN A 32 24.47 -8.48 -14.07
CA GLN A 32 23.26 -7.69 -13.72
C GLN A 32 22.37 -8.29 -12.63
N GLU A 33 22.78 -9.37 -11.97
CA GLU A 33 22.14 -9.82 -10.75
C GLU A 33 22.34 -8.75 -9.66
N VAL A 34 21.23 -8.35 -9.05
CA VAL A 34 21.21 -7.50 -7.86
C VAL A 34 20.10 -8.04 -6.97
N ASP A 35 20.37 -8.16 -5.66
CA ASP A 35 19.36 -8.49 -4.64
C ASP A 35 18.40 -7.30 -4.42
N THR A 36 17.60 -6.99 -5.44
CA THR A 36 16.55 -5.96 -5.42
C THR A 36 15.52 -6.25 -4.35
N TYR A 37 15.25 -7.53 -4.07
CA TYR A 37 14.36 -7.97 -3.01
C TYR A 37 14.89 -7.51 -1.64
N GLY A 38 16.11 -7.88 -1.27
CA GLY A 38 16.72 -7.52 0.00
C GLY A 38 16.81 -6.01 0.24
N ILE A 39 17.25 -5.25 -0.78
CA ILE A 39 17.39 -3.79 -0.64
C ILE A 39 16.05 -3.05 -0.55
N SER A 40 14.95 -3.63 -1.03
CA SER A 40 13.64 -2.97 -1.09
C SER A 40 12.70 -3.31 0.07
N ILE A 41 12.94 -4.39 0.83
CA ILE A 41 12.21 -4.72 2.07
C ILE A 41 12.05 -3.51 3.03
N PRO A 42 13.11 -2.74 3.38
CA PRO A 42 12.99 -1.64 4.32
C PRO A 42 12.23 -0.43 3.76
N ILE A 43 11.97 -0.39 2.46
CA ILE A 43 11.33 0.75 1.78
C ILE A 43 10.02 0.39 1.08
N THR A 44 9.52 -0.83 1.23
CA THR A 44 8.25 -1.27 0.65
C THR A 44 7.35 -1.95 1.67
N LYS A 45 6.05 -1.94 1.40
CA LYS A 45 5.04 -2.64 2.19
C LYS A 45 5.09 -4.15 1.96
N HIS A 46 5.40 -4.55 0.74
CA HIS A 46 5.46 -5.94 0.34
C HIS A 46 6.35 -6.12 -0.89
N ASN A 47 6.92 -7.31 -1.01
CA ASN A 47 7.80 -7.72 -2.09
C ASN A 47 7.34 -9.06 -2.64
N TYR A 48 7.32 -9.18 -3.96
CA TYR A 48 7.17 -10.44 -4.68
C TYR A 48 8.43 -10.72 -5.48
N LEU A 49 8.86 -11.98 -5.46
CA LEU A 49 9.75 -12.56 -6.46
C LEU A 49 8.95 -13.67 -7.14
N VAL A 50 8.46 -13.40 -8.35
CA VAL A 50 7.59 -14.34 -9.08
C VAL A 50 8.45 -15.48 -9.61
N ARG A 51 8.15 -16.73 -9.25
CA ARG A 51 8.97 -17.87 -9.68
C ARG A 51 8.30 -18.71 -10.75
N ASP A 52 6.98 -18.61 -10.86
CA ASP A 52 6.19 -19.32 -11.85
C ASP A 52 5.28 -18.33 -12.61
N ILE A 53 5.16 -18.52 -13.91
CA ILE A 53 4.25 -17.72 -14.77
C ILE A 53 2.79 -17.87 -14.34
N ALA A 54 2.40 -19.01 -13.74
CA ALA A 54 1.06 -19.22 -13.21
C ALA A 54 0.71 -18.32 -12.03
N GLU A 55 1.70 -17.83 -11.29
CA GLU A 55 1.49 -16.95 -10.14
C GLU A 55 1.31 -15.49 -10.56
N LEU A 56 1.91 -15.11 -11.71
CA LEU A 56 2.03 -13.71 -12.11
C LEU A 56 0.68 -12.98 -12.17
N PRO A 57 -0.40 -13.52 -12.78
CA PRO A 57 -1.69 -12.82 -12.82
C PRO A 57 -2.24 -12.49 -11.43
N GLN A 58 -2.17 -13.44 -10.50
CA GLN A 58 -2.67 -13.26 -9.14
C GLN A 58 -1.78 -12.29 -8.35
N VAL A 59 -0.46 -12.37 -8.51
CA VAL A 59 0.50 -11.44 -7.90
C VAL A 59 0.25 -10.00 -8.32
N ILE A 60 -0.08 -9.76 -9.61
CA ILE A 60 -0.43 -8.41 -10.06
C ILE A 60 -1.69 -7.90 -9.35
N SER A 61 -2.78 -8.69 -9.32
CA SER A 61 -4.01 -8.32 -8.63
C SER A 61 -3.73 -8.03 -7.14
N ASP A 62 -3.02 -8.92 -6.46
CA ASP A 62 -2.69 -8.76 -5.05
C ASP A 62 -1.79 -7.57 -4.77
N ALA A 63 -0.85 -7.25 -5.66
CA ALA A 63 0.01 -6.09 -5.50
C ALA A 63 -0.79 -4.78 -5.49
N PHE A 64 -1.78 -4.62 -6.38
CA PHE A 64 -2.67 -3.45 -6.38
C PHE A 64 -3.54 -3.38 -5.13
N ARG A 65 -4.13 -4.52 -4.72
CA ARG A 65 -4.91 -4.60 -3.48
C ARG A 65 -4.06 -4.22 -2.27
N ILE A 66 -2.86 -4.80 -2.12
CA ILE A 66 -1.95 -4.54 -1.01
C ILE A 66 -1.49 -3.08 -1.01
N ALA A 67 -1.10 -2.53 -2.16
CA ALA A 67 -0.63 -1.15 -2.26
C ALA A 67 -1.68 -0.13 -1.76
N GLN A 68 -2.97 -0.40 -1.98
CA GLN A 68 -4.08 0.51 -1.66
C GLN A 68 -4.73 0.27 -0.28
N SER A 69 -4.65 -0.93 0.26
CA SER A 69 -5.38 -1.35 1.47
C SER A 69 -4.70 -0.90 2.77
N GLY A 70 -5.44 -0.76 3.87
CA GLY A 70 -4.88 -0.33 5.16
C GLY A 70 -4.18 1.04 5.07
N ARG A 71 -2.95 1.15 5.57
CA ARG A 71 -2.05 2.27 5.21
C ARG A 71 -1.49 2.00 3.80
N PRO A 72 -1.79 2.84 2.79
CA PRO A 72 -1.27 2.63 1.45
C PRO A 72 0.26 2.75 1.42
N GLY A 73 0.90 2.17 0.42
CA GLY A 73 2.34 2.20 0.29
C GLY A 73 2.86 1.37 -0.88
N PRO A 74 4.17 1.42 -1.14
CA PRO A 74 4.76 0.76 -2.30
C PRO A 74 4.80 -0.76 -2.18
N VAL A 75 4.54 -1.46 -3.28
CA VAL A 75 4.73 -2.90 -3.47
C VAL A 75 5.72 -3.13 -4.61
N TRP A 76 6.65 -4.06 -4.43
CA TRP A 76 7.66 -4.39 -5.43
C TRP A 76 7.45 -5.79 -6.00
N ILE A 77 7.60 -5.94 -7.31
CA ILE A 77 7.43 -7.21 -8.02
C ILE A 77 8.66 -7.43 -8.92
N ASP A 78 9.49 -8.39 -8.54
CA ASP A 78 10.58 -8.89 -9.39
C ASP A 78 10.08 -10.06 -10.24
N ILE A 79 10.27 -9.95 -11.55
CA ILE A 79 9.87 -10.97 -12.53
C ILE A 79 11.13 -11.48 -13.25
N PRO A 80 11.59 -12.71 -12.96
CA PRO A 80 12.70 -13.36 -13.67
C PRO A 80 12.47 -13.46 -15.19
N LYS A 81 13.55 -13.41 -15.96
CA LYS A 81 13.49 -13.41 -17.44
C LYS A 81 12.82 -14.66 -18.02
N ASP A 82 13.05 -15.82 -17.43
CA ASP A 82 12.41 -17.09 -17.78
C ASP A 82 10.89 -17.06 -17.50
N VAL A 83 10.44 -16.40 -16.42
CA VAL A 83 9.02 -16.14 -16.19
C VAL A 83 8.45 -15.15 -17.22
N GLN A 84 9.15 -14.05 -17.51
CA GLN A 84 8.71 -13.04 -18.49
C GLN A 84 8.52 -13.62 -19.90
N SER A 85 9.32 -14.62 -20.28
CA SER A 85 9.29 -15.24 -21.60
C SER A 85 8.48 -16.53 -21.67
N ALA A 86 8.00 -17.02 -20.53
CA ALA A 86 7.14 -18.19 -20.47
C ALA A 86 5.77 -17.91 -21.08
N THR A 87 5.15 -18.95 -21.63
CA THR A 87 3.77 -18.91 -22.12
C THR A 87 2.87 -19.60 -21.10
N ILE A 88 1.67 -19.07 -20.92
CA ILE A 88 0.64 -19.65 -20.06
C ILE A 88 -0.70 -19.61 -20.78
N GLU A 89 -1.51 -20.64 -20.56
CA GLU A 89 -2.93 -20.62 -20.89
C GLU A 89 -3.73 -20.19 -19.66
N LEU A 90 -4.58 -19.18 -19.82
CA LEU A 90 -5.42 -18.65 -18.76
C LEU A 90 -6.88 -18.85 -19.15
N GLU A 91 -7.63 -19.57 -18.32
CA GLU A 91 -9.08 -19.70 -18.48
C GLU A 91 -9.78 -18.36 -18.17
N ALA A 92 -9.29 -17.64 -17.15
CA ALA A 92 -9.75 -16.32 -16.76
C ALA A 92 -8.62 -15.52 -16.09
N LEU A 93 -8.71 -14.19 -16.16
CA LEU A 93 -7.87 -13.31 -15.35
C LEU A 93 -8.45 -13.17 -13.94
N PRO A 94 -7.62 -13.05 -12.89
CA PRO A 94 -8.09 -12.66 -11.58
C PRO A 94 -8.81 -11.30 -11.63
N GLU A 95 -9.77 -11.11 -10.73
CA GLU A 95 -10.42 -9.82 -10.55
C GLU A 95 -9.36 -8.74 -10.25
N PRO A 96 -9.57 -7.49 -10.72
CA PRO A 96 -8.67 -6.39 -10.42
C PRO A 96 -8.46 -6.22 -8.92
N GLY A 97 -7.23 -5.88 -8.54
CA GLY A 97 -6.86 -5.65 -7.14
C GLY A 97 -7.51 -4.40 -6.56
N GLU A 98 -8.67 -4.56 -5.92
CA GLU A 98 -9.38 -3.46 -5.29
C GLU A 98 -8.91 -3.17 -3.86
N ARG A 99 -9.18 -1.96 -3.37
CA ARG A 99 -8.88 -1.57 -2.00
C ARG A 99 -9.73 -2.40 -1.03
N ALA A 100 -9.07 -3.10 -0.10
CA ALA A 100 -9.77 -3.84 0.94
C ALA A 100 -10.57 -2.89 1.86
N PRO A 101 -11.72 -3.34 2.40
CA PRO A 101 -12.49 -2.57 3.36
C PRO A 101 -11.64 -2.09 4.54
N ALA A 102 -11.95 -0.91 5.04
CA ALA A 102 -11.33 -0.42 6.26
C ALA A 102 -11.65 -1.36 7.45
N PRO A 103 -10.75 -1.51 8.43
CA PRO A 103 -11.03 -2.28 9.63
C PRO A 103 -12.29 -1.76 10.33
N ALA A 104 -13.10 -2.67 10.89
CA ALA A 104 -14.22 -2.29 11.72
C ALA A 104 -13.72 -1.53 12.96
N PHE A 105 -14.47 -0.50 13.37
CA PHE A 105 -14.24 0.23 14.60
C PHE A 105 -15.41 0.04 15.57
N ALA A 106 -15.12 0.06 16.87
CA ALA A 106 -16.16 -0.05 17.88
C ALA A 106 -16.98 1.26 17.95
N PRO A 107 -18.32 1.22 17.79
CA PRO A 107 -19.16 2.41 17.89
C PRO A 107 -19.06 3.13 19.24
N GLU A 108 -18.77 2.39 20.31
CA GLU A 108 -18.52 2.94 21.66
C GLU A 108 -17.30 3.85 21.68
N SER A 109 -16.19 3.45 21.06
CA SER A 109 -14.96 4.27 21.00
C SER A 109 -15.18 5.60 20.26
N VAL A 110 -16.03 5.59 19.23
CA VAL A 110 -16.41 6.83 18.52
C VAL A 110 -17.26 7.73 19.42
N ARG A 111 -18.20 7.16 20.18
CA ARG A 111 -19.04 7.92 21.13
C ARG A 111 -18.22 8.50 22.27
N GLU A 112 -17.26 7.76 22.82
CA GLU A 112 -16.34 8.22 23.84
C GLU A 112 -15.48 9.38 23.34
N ALA A 113 -14.88 9.24 22.14
CA ALA A 113 -14.13 10.32 21.50
C ALA A 113 -14.98 11.57 21.27
N ALA A 114 -16.22 11.42 20.81
CA ALA A 114 -17.13 12.55 20.62
C ALA A 114 -17.47 13.24 21.95
N ALA A 115 -17.70 12.48 23.04
CA ALA A 115 -17.93 13.05 24.36
C ALA A 115 -16.73 13.85 24.87
N MET A 116 -15.50 13.32 24.72
CA MET A 116 -14.27 14.01 25.09
C MET A 116 -14.07 15.31 24.29
N ILE A 117 -14.32 15.29 22.98
CA ILE A 117 -14.22 16.48 22.12
C ILE A 117 -15.25 17.55 22.55
N ASN A 118 -16.49 17.14 22.83
CA ASN A 118 -17.56 18.08 23.20
C ASN A 118 -17.34 18.69 24.60
N ALA A 119 -16.68 17.98 25.51
CA ALA A 119 -16.36 18.47 26.86
C ALA A 119 -15.11 19.39 26.89
N ALA A 120 -14.30 19.40 25.83
CA ALA A 120 -13.09 20.19 25.75
C ALA A 120 -13.41 21.69 25.64
N LYS A 121 -12.71 22.52 26.41
CA LYS A 121 -12.90 23.99 26.38
C LYS A 121 -12.27 24.65 25.15
N ARG A 122 -11.14 24.10 24.66
CA ARG A 122 -10.34 24.62 23.56
C ARG A 122 -9.67 23.47 22.79
N PRO A 123 -10.44 22.59 22.12
CA PRO A 123 -9.87 21.46 21.41
C PRO A 123 -9.06 21.92 20.19
N VAL A 124 -8.03 21.14 19.86
CA VAL A 124 -7.24 21.30 18.64
C VAL A 124 -7.28 19.98 17.89
N LEU A 125 -7.66 20.04 16.60
CA LEU A 125 -7.63 18.89 15.72
C LEU A 125 -6.25 18.82 15.05
N TYR A 126 -5.44 17.84 15.44
CA TYR A 126 -4.18 17.53 14.76
C TYR A 126 -4.42 16.43 13.73
N LEU A 127 -4.49 16.83 12.46
CA LEU A 127 -4.93 15.98 11.36
C LEU A 127 -3.74 15.62 10.46
N GLY A 128 -3.40 14.33 10.40
CA GLY A 128 -2.38 13.82 9.47
C GLY A 128 -2.91 13.64 8.04
N GLY A 129 -2.03 13.39 7.08
CA GLY A 129 -2.37 13.30 5.65
C GLY A 129 -3.45 12.27 5.27
N GLY A 130 -3.71 11.28 6.12
CA GLY A 130 -4.77 10.28 5.89
C GLY A 130 -6.17 10.88 5.75
N VAL A 131 -6.39 12.11 6.23
CA VAL A 131 -7.69 12.78 6.11
C VAL A 131 -8.00 13.34 4.72
N ILE A 132 -7.01 13.41 3.82
CA ILE A 132 -7.16 13.97 2.45
C ILE A 132 -8.30 13.29 1.68
N ASN A 133 -8.58 12.03 1.97
CA ASN A 133 -9.65 11.26 1.33
C ASN A 133 -11.06 11.49 1.94
N ALA A 134 -11.18 12.36 2.96
CA ALA A 134 -12.44 12.67 3.63
C ALA A 134 -12.58 14.17 3.96
N PRO A 135 -12.33 15.09 3.00
CA PRO A 135 -12.20 16.52 3.29
C PRO A 135 -13.51 17.12 3.84
N GLN A 136 -14.66 16.67 3.33
CA GLN A 136 -15.96 17.16 3.78
C GLN A 136 -16.27 16.76 5.23
N ALA A 137 -16.13 15.48 5.58
CA ALA A 137 -16.41 15.00 6.94
C ALA A 137 -15.51 15.67 7.98
N ILE A 138 -14.25 15.92 7.64
CA ILE A 138 -13.34 16.68 8.51
C ILE A 138 -13.78 18.12 8.68
N ARG A 139 -14.20 18.77 7.59
CA ARG A 139 -14.69 20.15 7.65
C ARG A 139 -15.91 20.26 8.57
N GLU A 140 -16.86 19.35 8.42
CA GLU A 140 -18.05 19.28 9.28
C GLU A 140 -17.68 19.07 10.76
N LEU A 141 -16.67 18.24 11.06
CA LEU A 141 -16.17 18.05 12.42
C LEU A 141 -15.51 19.32 12.98
N ALA A 142 -14.72 20.02 12.17
CA ALA A 142 -13.99 21.22 12.56
C ALA A 142 -14.91 22.44 12.76
N GLU A 143 -16.00 22.54 12.00
CA GLU A 143 -16.97 23.65 12.09
C GLU A 143 -17.93 23.52 13.28
N LYS A 144 -17.87 22.43 14.06
CA LYS A 144 -18.67 22.29 15.28
C LYS A 144 -18.40 23.44 16.26
N PRO A 145 -19.44 23.94 16.97
CA PRO A 145 -19.29 25.06 17.92
C PRO A 145 -18.22 24.85 18.98
N THR A 146 -18.03 23.60 19.44
CA THR A 146 -17.02 23.21 20.42
C THR A 146 -15.58 23.27 19.88
N CYS A 147 -15.40 23.26 18.55
CA CYS A 147 -14.10 23.24 17.87
C CYS A 147 -13.72 24.59 17.23
N ARG A 148 -14.59 25.59 17.28
CA ARG A 148 -14.33 26.90 16.67
C ARG A 148 -13.41 27.74 17.59
N PRO A 149 -12.34 28.36 17.08
CA PRO A 149 -11.67 29.41 17.83
C PRO A 149 -12.64 30.58 18.08
N PRO A 150 -12.47 31.33 19.19
CA PRO A 150 -13.29 32.50 19.49
C PRO A 150 -13.21 33.58 18.39
#